data_AF-A0A5J9SRN7-F1
#
_entry.id   AF-A0A5J9SRN7-F1
#
_cell.length_a   1.000
_cell.length_b   1.000
_cell.length_c   1.000
_cell.angle_alpha   90.00
_cell.angle_beta   90.00
_cell.angle_gamma   90.00
#
_symmetry.space_group_name_H-M   'P 1'
#
loop_
_entity.id
_entity.type
_entity.pdbx_description
1 polymer ?
#
loop_
_entity_poly.entity_id
_entity_poly.type
_entity_poly.pdbx_seq_one_letter_code
_entity_poly.pdbx_strand_id
1 'polypeptide(L)'
;MAIASRVPKRVLSAFAATATEAGKLPEAAVAAVAAAEVPLPTSAAAERNKPLEFDDTGRLFGGERTSALVRTLAALQALSAGPLVDVGIAALRSPAVAGSALGKAAARATAYKHFCAGETADEAAGVVRRLWRGGMGGILDYGIEDAEDGDACDRNAAGFIAAVDVAAALPPGSASVCIKITALCPIALLEKASDLLRWQHKHPSFFLPWKAHSFPILSDSSPLYLTASEPPELTPEEERELEAAHERLLAVGARCAEHGIPLLVDAEYATVQPAIDYFTFVGALAFNGGEASANGGERPIVHGTIQAYLRDARDRLEAMVRAAERERVRLGLKVVRGAYIARETRLAASLGVPSPVHGCIQDTHDCYNGCAAFLLDRVRRGNASVMLATHNVESGQLAAARAQELGIPKGDPNLQFAQLMGMADGLSLSLRNAGFQVSKYLPYGPVDQIIPYLIRRAEENRGLLSASSFDRQLLRKELVRRVKAAVAGRE
;
A
#
# COMPACT_ATOMS: atom_id res chain seq x y z
N MET A 1 6.84 -18.13 26.29
CA MET A 1 7.63 -17.00 26.86
C MET A 1 9.08 -17.17 26.41
N ALA A 2 9.71 -16.06 26.00
CA ALA A 2 11.09 -15.92 25.50
C ALA A 2 11.34 -16.26 24.00
N ILE A 3 10.72 -15.49 23.09
CA ILE A 3 11.25 -15.21 21.73
C ILE A 3 11.33 -13.68 21.52
N ALA A 4 11.67 -12.95 22.58
CA ALA A 4 11.95 -11.52 22.57
C ALA A 4 13.33 -11.31 23.19
N SER A 5 14.35 -11.87 22.54
CA SER A 5 15.76 -11.66 22.91
C SER A 5 16.61 -12.24 21.78
N ARG A 6 17.41 -11.36 21.15
CA ARG A 6 18.41 -11.60 20.10
C ARG A 6 17.93 -11.39 18.66
N VAL A 7 17.67 -10.13 18.30
CA VAL A 7 18.28 -9.62 17.06
C VAL A 7 19.80 -9.58 17.32
N PRO A 8 20.65 -10.27 16.54
CA PRO A 8 22.09 -10.25 16.77
C PRO A 8 22.62 -8.81 16.65
N LYS A 9 23.30 -8.31 17.68
CA LYS A 9 23.99 -7.00 17.66
C LYS A 9 24.96 -6.83 16.48
N ARG A 10 25.32 -7.92 15.79
CA ARG A 10 26.15 -7.93 14.57
C ARG A 10 25.48 -7.25 13.36
N VAL A 11 24.16 -7.36 13.19
CA VAL A 11 23.43 -6.81 12.02
C VAL A 11 23.41 -5.28 12.06
N LEU A 12 23.29 -4.70 13.26
CA LEU A 12 23.31 -3.24 13.47
C LEU A 12 24.75 -2.68 13.46
N SER A 13 25.76 -3.45 13.91
CA SER A 13 27.13 -2.93 14.04
C SER A 13 27.89 -2.77 12.72
N ALA A 14 27.44 -3.38 11.62
CA ALA A 14 28.09 -3.25 10.31
C ALA A 14 27.76 -1.92 9.60
N PHE A 15 26.66 -1.24 9.98
CA PHE A 15 26.18 -0.02 9.31
C PHE A 15 26.13 1.22 10.21
N ALA A 16 26.46 1.11 11.49
CA ALA A 16 26.28 2.17 12.50
C ALA A 16 27.60 2.74 13.08
N ALA A 17 28.71 2.73 12.35
CA ALA A 17 30.02 3.20 12.83
C ALA A 17 30.23 4.73 12.80
N THR A 18 29.17 5.55 12.73
CA THR A 18 29.28 7.02 12.78
C THR A 18 28.02 7.65 13.38
N ALA A 19 27.94 7.74 14.72
CA ALA A 19 27.29 8.79 15.52
C ALA A 19 26.81 8.27 16.89
N THR A 20 27.48 8.71 17.96
CA THR A 20 27.02 8.68 19.37
C THR A 20 27.48 10.01 19.99
N GLU A 21 26.68 10.73 20.79
CA GLU A 21 26.51 10.49 22.23
C GLU A 21 25.31 11.26 22.88
N ALA A 22 24.96 10.82 24.11
CA ALA A 22 24.12 11.42 25.18
C ALA A 22 22.58 11.19 25.08
N GLY A 23 21.78 10.91 26.12
CA GLY A 23 21.91 10.81 27.59
C GLY A 23 20.50 10.46 28.17
N LYS A 24 20.39 10.03 29.44
CA LYS A 24 19.35 9.11 30.01
C LYS A 24 18.28 9.73 30.96
N LEU A 25 17.15 9.00 31.17
CA LEU A 25 16.20 8.86 32.34
C LEU A 25 14.95 9.82 32.49
N PRO A 26 13.86 9.48 33.24
CA PRO A 26 12.99 8.26 33.33
C PRO A 26 11.43 8.52 33.50
N GLU A 27 10.65 7.44 33.73
CA GLU A 27 9.18 7.14 33.71
C GLU A 27 8.17 7.73 34.77
N ALA A 28 6.85 7.69 34.46
CA ALA A 28 5.73 7.01 35.22
C ALA A 28 4.29 7.48 34.81
N ALA A 29 3.45 6.61 34.22
CA ALA A 29 2.22 5.91 34.75
C ALA A 29 0.89 6.73 34.81
N VAL A 30 -0.14 6.56 33.96
CA VAL A 30 -1.22 5.51 33.75
C VAL A 30 -2.43 5.56 34.72
N ALA A 31 -3.67 5.69 34.18
CA ALA A 31 -4.95 5.03 34.58
C ALA A 31 -6.18 5.63 33.82
N ALA A 32 -6.80 4.93 32.85
CA ALA A 32 -8.02 4.08 32.93
C ALA A 32 -9.38 4.84 32.93
N VAL A 33 -10.32 4.51 32.01
CA VAL A 33 -11.74 4.14 32.29
C VAL A 33 -12.46 3.59 31.05
N ALA A 34 -13.28 2.58 31.35
CA ALA A 34 -14.18 1.69 30.63
C ALA A 34 -15.22 2.23 29.61
N ALA A 35 -15.76 1.25 28.91
CA ALA A 35 -16.69 1.23 27.79
C ALA A 35 -18.12 1.76 28.06
N ALA A 36 -18.76 2.24 26.99
CA ALA A 36 -20.21 2.30 26.84
C ALA A 36 -20.58 2.07 25.35
N GLU A 37 -21.45 1.09 25.10
CA GLU A 37 -22.08 0.83 23.80
C GLU A 37 -23.03 1.97 23.43
N VAL A 38 -23.06 2.36 22.14
CA VAL A 38 -24.02 3.35 21.61
C VAL A 38 -24.79 2.74 20.43
N PRO A 39 -26.14 2.86 20.37
CA PRO A 39 -26.96 2.26 19.32
C PRO A 39 -26.90 3.03 17.99
N LEU A 40 -27.11 2.33 16.88
CA LEU A 40 -27.17 2.87 15.51
C LEU A 40 -28.41 3.77 15.29
N PRO A 41 -28.28 4.99 14.71
CA PRO A 41 -29.42 5.80 14.32
C PRO A 41 -29.90 5.52 12.89
N THR A 42 -31.22 5.64 12.72
CA THR A 42 -32.03 5.34 11.53
C THR A 42 -31.83 6.27 10.33
N SER A 43 -32.08 5.68 9.15
CA SER A 43 -32.04 6.14 7.74
C SER A 43 -32.40 7.59 7.35
N ALA A 44 -32.95 8.44 8.22
CA ALA A 44 -33.42 9.79 7.82
C ALA A 44 -32.38 10.91 8.04
N ALA A 45 -31.29 10.65 8.76
CA ALA A 45 -30.19 11.62 8.97
C ALA A 45 -29.14 11.60 7.83
N ALA A 46 -29.19 10.60 6.95
CA ALA A 46 -28.15 10.29 5.97
C ALA A 46 -28.01 11.30 4.82
N GLU A 47 -29.04 12.13 4.54
CA GLU A 47 -28.99 13.05 3.39
C GLU A 47 -28.33 14.41 3.68
N ARG A 48 -28.07 14.79 4.94
CA ARG A 48 -27.61 16.14 5.30
C ARG A 48 -26.10 16.31 5.55
N ASN A 49 -25.31 15.24 5.53
CA ASN A 49 -23.86 15.32 5.67
C ASN A 49 -23.19 14.42 4.64
N LYS A 50 -23.07 14.90 3.39
CA LYS A 50 -22.06 14.30 2.50
C LYS A 50 -20.69 14.72 3.06
N PRO A 51 -19.87 13.79 3.56
CA PRO A 51 -18.60 14.14 4.22
C PRO A 51 -17.60 14.81 3.27
N LEU A 52 -17.76 14.57 1.97
CA LEU A 52 -16.87 15.02 0.90
C LEU A 52 -17.61 15.94 -0.07
N GLU A 53 -17.06 17.14 -0.27
CA GLU A 53 -17.57 18.14 -1.22
C GLU A 53 -16.75 18.14 -2.51
N PHE A 54 -17.43 18.16 -3.67
CA PHE A 54 -16.80 18.16 -5.01
C PHE A 54 -17.29 19.29 -5.92
N ASP A 55 -18.40 19.95 -5.56
CA ASP A 55 -19.08 20.88 -6.47
C ASP A 55 -18.35 22.21 -6.63
N ASP A 56 -17.74 22.73 -5.56
CA ASP A 56 -16.91 23.93 -5.59
C ASP A 56 -15.48 23.57 -6.03
N THR A 57 -15.28 23.50 -7.34
CA THR A 57 -13.96 23.20 -7.92
C THR A 57 -12.94 24.30 -7.66
N GLY A 58 -13.39 25.55 -7.45
CA GLY A 58 -12.51 26.67 -7.15
C GLY A 58 -11.86 26.52 -5.79
N ARG A 59 -12.64 26.13 -4.78
CA ARG A 59 -12.12 25.76 -3.45
C ARG A 59 -11.31 24.47 -3.49
N LEU A 60 -11.76 23.46 -4.23
CA LEU A 60 -11.12 22.16 -4.31
C LEU A 60 -9.70 22.26 -4.88
N PHE A 61 -9.55 22.94 -6.03
CA PHE A 61 -8.28 23.07 -6.77
C PHE A 61 -7.59 24.43 -6.59
N GLY A 62 -7.99 25.24 -5.62
CA GLY A 62 -7.45 26.61 -5.44
C GLY A 62 -5.94 26.66 -5.27
N GLY A 63 -5.33 25.65 -4.65
CA GLY A 63 -3.88 25.53 -4.50
C GLY A 63 -3.15 24.98 -5.74
N GLU A 64 -3.86 24.52 -6.75
CA GLU A 64 -3.28 23.88 -7.93
C GLU A 64 -3.06 24.87 -9.09
N ARG A 65 -1.91 24.74 -9.76
CA ARG A 65 -1.58 25.56 -10.94
C ARG A 65 -2.39 25.12 -12.15
N THR A 66 -2.84 26.07 -12.98
CA THR A 66 -3.62 25.77 -14.20
C THR A 66 -2.87 24.84 -15.14
N SER A 67 -1.55 25.04 -15.28
CA SER A 67 -0.69 24.16 -16.09
C SER A 67 -0.60 22.72 -15.56
N ALA A 68 -0.69 22.52 -14.25
CA ALA A 68 -0.75 21.19 -13.65
C ALA A 68 -2.08 20.50 -13.97
N LEU A 69 -3.20 21.21 -13.83
CA LEU A 69 -4.54 20.70 -14.16
C LEU A 69 -4.66 20.31 -15.65
N VAL A 70 -4.15 21.14 -16.56
CA VAL A 70 -4.12 20.83 -18.00
C VAL A 70 -3.30 19.58 -18.28
N ARG A 71 -2.11 19.45 -17.66
CA ARG A 71 -1.25 18.28 -17.84
C ARG A 71 -1.92 17.00 -17.33
N THR A 72 -2.52 17.04 -16.14
CA THR A 72 -3.26 15.89 -15.59
C THR A 72 -4.43 15.52 -16.49
N LEU A 73 -5.24 16.49 -16.93
CA LEU A 73 -6.36 16.23 -17.82
C LEU A 73 -5.91 15.60 -19.15
N ALA A 74 -4.82 16.08 -19.74
CA ALA A 74 -4.26 15.52 -20.97
C ALA A 74 -3.79 14.07 -20.78
N ALA A 75 -3.10 13.77 -19.68
CA ALA A 75 -2.63 12.42 -19.38
C ALA A 75 -3.80 11.45 -19.13
N LEU A 76 -4.80 11.85 -18.34
CA LEU A 76 -6.00 11.04 -18.10
C LEU A 76 -6.83 10.85 -19.36
N GLN A 77 -6.86 11.84 -20.26
CA GLN A 77 -7.53 11.71 -21.55
C GLN A 77 -6.82 10.70 -22.45
N ALA A 78 -5.48 10.71 -22.47
CA ALA A 78 -4.70 9.72 -23.23
C ALA A 78 -4.97 8.29 -22.73
N LEU A 79 -5.03 8.07 -21.41
CA LEU A 79 -5.35 6.77 -20.83
C LEU A 79 -6.79 6.29 -21.11
N SER A 80 -7.72 7.23 -21.31
CA SER A 80 -9.09 6.87 -21.68
C SER A 80 -9.22 6.34 -23.11
N ALA A 81 -8.23 6.59 -23.97
CA ALA A 81 -8.19 6.12 -25.35
C ALA A 81 -7.57 4.71 -25.43
N GLY A 82 -8.41 3.68 -25.35
CA GLY A 82 -8.01 2.27 -25.36
C GLY A 82 -6.94 1.90 -26.41
N PRO A 83 -7.12 2.23 -27.70
CA PRO A 83 -6.12 1.93 -28.73
C PRO A 83 -4.76 2.60 -28.50
N LEU A 84 -4.75 3.83 -27.96
CA LEU A 84 -3.50 4.54 -27.64
C LEU A 84 -2.76 3.86 -26.49
N VAL A 85 -3.52 3.41 -25.48
CA VAL A 85 -2.98 2.64 -24.36
C VAL A 85 -2.40 1.32 -24.84
N ASP A 86 -3.09 0.61 -25.74
CA ASP A 86 -2.62 -0.68 -26.27
C ASP A 86 -1.29 -0.53 -27.02
N VAL A 87 -1.16 0.50 -27.85
CA VAL A 87 0.11 0.84 -28.53
C VAL A 87 1.20 1.19 -27.51
N GLY A 88 0.89 1.98 -26.48
CA GLY A 88 1.83 2.34 -25.42
C GLY A 88 2.32 1.12 -24.64
N ILE A 89 1.43 0.21 -24.26
CA ILE A 89 1.76 -1.04 -23.57
C ILE A 89 2.62 -1.93 -24.47
N ALA A 90 2.27 -2.08 -25.75
CA ALA A 90 3.07 -2.88 -26.69
C ALA A 90 4.49 -2.31 -26.85
N ALA A 91 4.63 -0.98 -26.92
CA ALA A 91 5.92 -0.31 -26.96
C ALA A 91 6.73 -0.55 -25.68
N LEU A 92 6.11 -0.41 -24.50
CA LEU A 92 6.76 -0.64 -23.21
C LEU A 92 7.15 -2.11 -22.99
N ARG A 93 6.41 -3.07 -23.56
CA ARG A 93 6.72 -4.50 -23.50
C ARG A 93 7.80 -4.94 -24.48
N SER A 94 8.11 -4.13 -25.49
CA SER A 94 9.13 -4.45 -26.49
C SER A 94 10.52 -4.05 -25.99
N PRO A 95 11.45 -4.99 -25.76
CA PRO A 95 12.82 -4.65 -25.32
C PRO A 95 13.54 -3.72 -26.31
N ALA A 96 13.27 -3.85 -27.60
CA ALA A 96 13.85 -3.00 -28.64
C ALA A 96 13.39 -1.53 -28.52
N VAL A 97 12.13 -1.30 -28.15
CA VAL A 97 11.58 0.05 -28.00
C VAL A 97 11.90 0.61 -26.61
N ALA A 98 11.56 -0.12 -25.56
CA ALA A 98 11.82 0.24 -24.16
C ALA A 98 13.32 0.41 -23.84
N GLY A 99 14.18 -0.38 -24.49
CA GLY A 99 15.64 -0.28 -24.35
C GLY A 99 16.26 0.89 -25.13
N SER A 100 15.58 1.40 -26.16
CA SER A 100 16.10 2.49 -26.99
C SER A 100 16.13 3.84 -26.27
N ALA A 101 17.11 4.70 -26.61
CA ALA A 101 17.20 6.06 -26.05
C ALA A 101 15.93 6.89 -26.32
N LEU A 102 15.35 6.75 -27.52
CA LEU A 102 14.12 7.44 -27.90
C LEU A 102 12.91 6.93 -27.09
N GLY A 103 12.78 5.61 -26.92
CA GLY A 103 11.72 5.02 -26.11
C GLY A 103 11.80 5.43 -24.65
N LYS A 104 13.00 5.40 -24.05
CA LYS A 104 13.24 5.90 -22.69
C LYS A 104 12.91 7.39 -22.55
N ALA A 105 13.32 8.22 -23.52
CA ALA A 105 13.00 9.64 -23.53
C ALA A 105 11.49 9.89 -23.65
N ALA A 106 10.78 9.14 -24.51
CA ALA A 106 9.34 9.23 -24.65
C ALA A 106 8.60 8.80 -23.38
N ALA A 107 8.98 7.67 -22.78
CA ALA A 107 8.42 7.20 -21.51
C ALA A 107 8.62 8.24 -20.39
N ARG A 108 9.85 8.77 -20.28
CA ARG A 108 10.22 9.84 -19.34
C ARG A 108 9.36 11.09 -19.52
N ALA A 109 9.18 11.54 -20.77
CA ALA A 109 8.45 12.76 -21.08
C ALA A 109 6.92 12.65 -20.91
N THR A 110 6.38 11.43 -20.80
CA THR A 110 4.94 11.16 -20.80
C THR A 110 4.46 10.53 -19.49
N ALA A 111 4.22 9.21 -19.48
CA ALA A 111 3.62 8.47 -18.38
C ALA A 111 4.47 8.58 -17.11
N TYR A 112 5.80 8.48 -17.24
CA TYR A 112 6.71 8.57 -16.10
C TYR A 112 6.58 9.91 -15.37
N LYS A 113 6.66 11.04 -16.09
CA LYS A 113 6.53 12.38 -15.50
C LYS A 113 5.20 12.62 -14.79
N HIS A 114 4.16 11.87 -15.14
CA HIS A 114 2.84 12.00 -14.53
C HIS A 114 2.63 11.08 -13.33
N PHE A 115 3.11 9.83 -13.41
CA PHE A 115 2.84 8.78 -12.43
C PHE A 115 3.97 8.51 -11.44
N CYS A 116 5.16 9.07 -11.68
CA CYS A 116 6.35 8.84 -10.88
C CYS A 116 6.84 10.16 -10.25
N ALA A 117 7.44 10.03 -9.06
CA ALA A 117 7.92 11.14 -8.26
C ALA A 117 9.34 11.60 -8.63
N GLY A 118 10.03 10.86 -9.51
CA GLY A 118 11.36 11.19 -10.00
C GLY A 118 12.24 9.95 -10.14
N GLU A 119 13.43 10.12 -10.72
CA GLU A 119 14.41 9.04 -10.89
C GLU A 119 15.24 8.82 -9.62
N THR A 120 15.29 9.82 -8.73
CA THR A 120 16.10 9.79 -7.51
C THR A 120 15.26 10.00 -6.25
N ALA A 121 15.81 9.59 -5.10
CA ALA A 121 15.16 9.80 -3.81
C ALA A 121 15.02 11.30 -3.47
N ASP A 122 15.95 12.16 -3.91
CA ASP A 122 15.86 13.61 -3.71
C ASP A 122 14.70 14.24 -4.48
N GLU A 123 14.47 13.80 -5.72
CA GLU A 123 13.32 14.24 -6.51
C GLU A 123 12.01 13.82 -5.85
N ALA A 124 11.94 12.57 -5.39
CA ALA A 124 10.79 12.04 -4.66
C ALA A 124 10.55 12.80 -3.34
N ALA A 125 11.60 13.06 -2.55
CA ALA A 125 11.54 13.90 -1.36
C ALA A 125 11.04 15.32 -1.68
N GLY A 126 11.46 15.88 -2.82
CA GLY A 126 10.96 17.14 -3.35
C GLY A 126 9.45 17.11 -3.62
N VAL A 127 8.91 15.99 -4.14
CA VAL A 127 7.46 15.78 -4.31
C VAL A 127 6.76 15.70 -2.95
N VAL A 128 7.29 14.94 -1.99
CA VAL A 128 6.69 14.82 -0.65
C VAL A 128 6.60 16.19 0.02
N ARG A 129 7.67 17.00 0.00
CA ARG A 129 7.66 18.35 0.58
C ARG A 129 6.59 19.26 -0.05
N ARG A 130 6.34 19.12 -1.35
CA ARG A 130 5.26 19.87 -2.02
C ARG A 130 3.88 19.41 -1.59
N LEU A 131 3.65 18.09 -1.54
CA LEU A 131 2.40 17.52 -1.05
C LEU A 131 2.14 17.93 0.40
N TRP A 132 3.17 17.90 1.25
CA TRP A 132 3.07 18.22 2.67
C TRP A 132 2.65 19.67 2.92
N ARG A 133 3.19 20.62 2.15
CA ARG A 133 2.72 22.02 2.16
C ARG A 133 1.25 22.17 1.77
N GLY A 134 0.76 21.24 0.94
CA GLY A 134 -0.64 21.13 0.55
C GLY A 134 -1.50 20.29 1.50
N GLY A 135 -0.97 19.86 2.66
CA GLY A 135 -1.68 19.08 3.67
C GLY A 135 -1.82 17.59 3.36
N MET A 136 -0.96 17.03 2.50
CA MET A 136 -0.97 15.60 2.14
C MET A 136 0.41 14.97 2.35
N GLY A 137 0.45 13.70 2.71
CA GLY A 137 1.69 12.92 2.81
C GLY A 137 2.10 12.24 1.50
N GLY A 138 3.22 11.53 1.56
CA GLY A 138 3.71 10.65 0.50
C GLY A 138 3.98 9.24 1.02
N ILE A 139 3.80 8.26 0.15
CA ILE A 139 4.28 6.89 0.35
C ILE A 139 5.42 6.73 -0.66
N LEU A 140 6.66 6.72 -0.20
CA LEU A 140 7.83 6.51 -1.04
C LEU A 140 7.87 5.04 -1.46
N ASP A 141 7.75 4.81 -2.76
CA ASP A 141 7.88 3.48 -3.37
C ASP A 141 9.15 3.48 -4.21
N TYR A 142 10.20 2.88 -3.65
CA TYR A 142 11.41 2.65 -4.43
C TYR A 142 11.09 1.56 -5.44
N GLY A 143 11.03 1.93 -6.73
CA GLY A 143 10.46 1.14 -7.81
C GLY A 143 11.24 -0.11 -8.22
N ILE A 144 11.94 -0.73 -7.28
CA ILE A 144 12.58 -2.04 -7.43
C ILE A 144 11.57 -3.13 -7.08
N GLU A 145 11.45 -4.08 -7.99
CA GLU A 145 10.66 -5.31 -7.86
C GLU A 145 11.56 -6.47 -8.28
N ASP A 146 11.20 -7.71 -7.92
CA ASP A 146 11.74 -8.94 -8.52
C ASP A 146 13.28 -9.09 -8.46
N ALA A 147 13.79 -9.61 -7.33
CA ALA A 147 15.18 -10.01 -7.19
C ALA A 147 15.41 -11.45 -7.72
N GLU A 148 16.48 -11.63 -8.49
CA GLU A 148 16.85 -12.93 -9.07
C GLU A 148 17.76 -13.75 -8.13
N ASP A 149 18.58 -13.10 -7.31
CA ASP A 149 19.56 -13.72 -6.42
C ASP A 149 19.73 -12.97 -5.08
N GLY A 150 20.48 -13.56 -4.16
CA GLY A 150 20.74 -13.00 -2.83
C GLY A 150 21.50 -11.67 -2.86
N ASP A 151 22.45 -11.50 -3.79
CA ASP A 151 23.21 -10.26 -3.95
C ASP A 151 22.31 -9.09 -4.40
N ALA A 152 21.35 -9.36 -5.29
CA ALA A 152 20.30 -8.41 -5.65
C ALA A 152 19.43 -8.07 -4.45
N CYS A 153 19.03 -9.06 -3.65
CA CYS A 153 18.25 -8.85 -2.43
C CYS A 153 18.99 -7.94 -1.43
N ASP A 154 20.31 -8.13 -1.25
CA ASP A 154 21.13 -7.29 -0.36
C ASP A 154 21.20 -5.84 -0.83
N ARG A 155 21.42 -5.62 -2.14
CA ARG A 155 21.41 -4.27 -2.73
C ARG A 155 20.05 -3.59 -2.57
N ASN A 156 18.97 -4.35 -2.78
CA ASN A 156 17.61 -3.85 -2.65
C ASN A 156 17.28 -3.47 -1.20
N ALA A 157 17.67 -4.30 -0.23
CA ALA A 157 17.52 -4.01 1.20
C ALA A 157 18.24 -2.71 1.59
N ALA A 158 19.48 -2.51 1.12
CA ALA A 158 20.21 -1.26 1.34
C ALA A 158 19.50 -0.05 0.71
N GLY A 159 18.93 -0.21 -0.49
CA GLY A 159 18.11 0.83 -1.13
C GLY A 159 16.85 1.19 -0.34
N PHE A 160 16.16 0.20 0.24
CA PHE A 160 15.00 0.46 1.11
C PHE A 160 15.41 1.16 2.41
N ILE A 161 16.52 0.78 3.04
CA ILE A 161 17.05 1.48 4.22
C ILE A 161 17.34 2.95 3.88
N ALA A 162 17.98 3.23 2.74
CA ALA A 162 18.21 4.59 2.29
C ALA A 162 16.90 5.36 2.02
N ALA A 163 15.86 4.69 1.51
CA ALA A 163 14.53 5.29 1.35
C ALA A 163 13.91 5.67 2.71
N VAL A 164 14.11 4.86 3.75
CA VAL A 164 13.69 5.17 5.13
C VAL A 164 14.46 6.37 5.67
N ASP A 165 15.76 6.47 5.42
CA ASP A 165 16.57 7.62 5.84
C ASP A 165 16.10 8.92 5.17
N VAL A 166 15.75 8.86 3.89
CA VAL A 166 15.15 9.98 3.17
C VAL A 166 13.79 10.34 3.76
N ALA A 167 12.96 9.35 4.12
CA ALA A 167 11.69 9.59 4.80
C ALA A 167 11.87 10.24 6.18
N ALA A 168 12.87 9.82 6.94
CA ALA A 168 13.20 10.37 8.26
C ALA A 168 13.69 11.83 8.20
N ALA A 169 14.35 12.23 7.11
CA ALA A 169 14.79 13.61 6.89
C ALA A 169 13.66 14.56 6.38
N LEU A 170 12.48 14.03 6.09
CA LEU A 170 11.30 14.81 5.72
C LEU A 170 10.54 15.28 6.97
N PRO A 171 9.62 16.26 6.85
CA PRO A 171 8.80 16.69 7.98
C PRO A 171 8.12 15.50 8.68
N PRO A 172 8.11 15.42 10.02
CA PRO A 172 7.52 14.30 10.74
C PRO A 172 6.07 14.02 10.33
N GLY A 173 5.77 12.76 10.07
CA GLY A 173 4.44 12.31 9.62
C GLY A 173 4.13 12.56 8.13
N SER A 174 5.04 13.19 7.37
CA SER A 174 4.82 13.47 5.94
C SER A 174 5.07 12.28 5.02
N ALA A 175 5.79 11.25 5.48
CA ALA A 175 6.23 10.13 4.65
C ALA A 175 5.99 8.77 5.32
N SER A 176 5.80 7.77 4.47
CA SER A 176 5.88 6.33 4.78
C SER A 176 6.64 5.66 3.63
N VAL A 177 7.13 4.44 3.83
CA VAL A 177 7.87 3.68 2.81
C VAL A 177 7.10 2.42 2.44
N CYS A 178 7.16 2.05 1.16
CA CYS A 178 6.59 0.81 0.64
C CYS A 178 7.70 -0.12 0.14
N ILE A 179 7.53 -1.42 0.36
CA ILE A 179 8.43 -2.48 -0.13
C ILE A 179 7.64 -3.63 -0.75
N LYS A 180 8.35 -4.45 -1.53
CA LYS A 180 7.87 -5.75 -2.03
C LYS A 180 8.81 -6.84 -1.54
N ILE A 181 8.26 -7.95 -1.07
CA ILE A 181 9.08 -9.07 -0.55
C ILE A 181 9.81 -9.78 -1.69
N THR A 182 9.27 -9.76 -2.91
CA THR A 182 9.99 -10.22 -4.13
C THR A 182 11.28 -9.45 -4.39
N ALA A 183 11.47 -8.25 -3.82
CA ALA A 183 12.75 -7.53 -3.90
C ALA A 183 13.75 -7.95 -2.81
N LEU A 184 13.33 -8.68 -1.77
CA LEU A 184 14.14 -9.11 -0.62
C LEU A 184 14.40 -10.62 -0.57
N CYS A 185 13.70 -11.39 -1.40
CA CYS A 185 13.83 -12.83 -1.50
C CYS A 185 13.66 -13.27 -2.97
N PRO A 186 14.49 -14.18 -3.49
CA PRO A 186 14.34 -14.69 -4.85
C PRO A 186 12.94 -15.27 -5.09
N ILE A 187 12.32 -14.91 -6.23
CA ILE A 187 10.92 -15.27 -6.53
C ILE A 187 10.70 -16.78 -6.47
N ALA A 188 11.61 -17.57 -7.05
CA ALA A 188 11.49 -19.04 -7.07
C ALA A 188 11.44 -19.63 -5.65
N LEU A 189 12.15 -19.03 -4.70
CA LEU A 189 12.12 -19.43 -3.30
C LEU A 189 10.81 -19.03 -2.62
N LEU A 190 10.26 -17.83 -2.92
CA LEU A 190 8.95 -17.42 -2.43
C LEU A 190 7.81 -18.28 -2.97
N GLU A 191 7.90 -18.75 -4.21
CA GLU A 191 6.93 -19.68 -4.80
C GLU A 191 6.95 -21.02 -4.07
N LYS A 192 8.14 -21.61 -3.85
CA LYS A 192 8.31 -22.83 -3.04
C LYS A 192 7.80 -22.68 -1.62
N ALA A 193 8.17 -21.60 -0.94
CA ALA A 193 7.71 -21.30 0.41
C ALA A 193 6.18 -21.15 0.46
N SER A 194 5.59 -20.52 -0.56
CA SER A 194 4.13 -20.38 -0.66
C SER A 194 3.43 -21.72 -0.88
N ASP A 195 3.99 -22.61 -1.69
CA ASP A 195 3.47 -23.96 -1.86
C ASP A 195 3.53 -24.77 -0.56
N LEU A 196 4.66 -24.72 0.14
CA LEU A 196 4.83 -25.36 1.45
C LEU A 196 3.82 -24.83 2.49
N LEU A 197 3.54 -23.52 2.49
CA LEU A 197 2.52 -22.92 3.35
C LEU A 197 1.09 -23.37 3.00
N ARG A 198 0.76 -23.48 1.70
CA ARG A 198 -0.53 -24.05 1.26
C ARG A 198 -0.64 -25.53 1.62
N TRP A 199 0.46 -26.29 1.50
CA TRP A 199 0.51 -27.70 1.86
C TRP A 199 0.29 -27.91 3.36
N GLN A 200 0.98 -27.15 4.21
CA GLN A 200 0.76 -27.17 5.67
C GLN A 200 -0.67 -26.79 6.04
N HIS A 201 -1.32 -25.87 5.31
CA HIS A 201 -2.72 -25.54 5.55
C HIS A 201 -3.66 -26.71 5.23
N LYS A 202 -3.40 -27.48 4.16
CA LYS A 202 -4.14 -28.73 3.86
C LYS A 202 -3.85 -29.85 4.86
N HIS A 203 -2.62 -29.89 5.38
CA HIS A 203 -2.11 -30.94 6.25
C HIS A 203 -1.50 -30.31 7.51
N PRO A 204 -2.33 -29.96 8.52
CA PRO A 204 -1.86 -29.24 9.71
C PRO A 204 -0.79 -29.97 10.53
N SER A 205 -0.64 -31.29 10.35
CA SER A 205 0.42 -32.09 10.97
C SER A 205 1.77 -31.97 10.26
N PHE A 206 1.82 -31.38 9.06
CA PHE A 206 3.05 -31.16 8.30
C PHE A 206 3.87 -30.05 8.96
N PHE A 207 5.12 -30.37 9.31
CA PHE A 207 6.02 -29.47 10.01
C PHE A 207 6.96 -28.77 9.02
N LEU A 208 7.08 -27.45 9.17
CA LEU A 208 8.01 -26.63 8.39
C LEU A 208 9.13 -26.13 9.32
N PRO A 209 10.35 -26.69 9.25
CA PRO A 209 11.41 -26.39 10.22
C PRO A 209 11.84 -24.93 10.22
N TRP A 210 11.79 -24.28 9.06
CA TRP A 210 12.14 -22.86 8.87
C TRP A 210 11.02 -21.89 9.26
N LYS A 211 9.78 -22.36 9.48
CA LYS A 211 8.63 -21.48 9.69
C LYS A 211 8.57 -20.96 11.12
N ALA A 212 8.74 -19.65 11.28
CA ALA A 212 8.54 -18.95 12.53
C ALA A 212 7.06 -18.74 12.88
N HIS A 213 6.79 -18.42 14.15
CA HIS A 213 5.47 -18.01 14.60
C HIS A 213 4.98 -16.77 13.83
N SER A 214 3.74 -16.82 13.36
CA SER A 214 3.13 -15.79 12.51
C SER A 214 1.60 -15.83 12.65
N PHE A 215 0.92 -14.82 12.11
CA PHE A 215 -0.53 -14.86 12.00
C PHE A 215 -0.99 -15.90 10.97
N PRO A 216 -2.29 -16.27 10.96
CA PRO A 216 -2.86 -17.04 9.86
C PRO A 216 -2.64 -16.33 8.51
N ILE A 217 -2.03 -17.07 7.59
CA ILE A 217 -1.69 -16.61 6.23
C ILE A 217 -2.86 -16.90 5.27
N LEU A 218 -3.51 -18.04 5.46
CA LEU A 218 -4.61 -18.56 4.66
C LEU A 218 -5.85 -18.74 5.54
N SER A 219 -7.01 -18.77 4.90
CA SER A 219 -8.32 -19.08 5.49
C SER A 219 -8.94 -20.29 4.79
N ASP A 220 -10.02 -20.85 5.34
CA ASP A 220 -10.69 -22.01 4.76
C ASP A 220 -11.23 -21.75 3.33
N SER A 221 -11.51 -20.49 2.99
CA SER A 221 -11.93 -20.07 1.64
C SER A 221 -10.78 -19.71 0.71
N SER A 222 -9.54 -19.74 1.20
CA SER A 222 -8.36 -19.40 0.40
C SER A 222 -8.14 -20.44 -0.72
N PRO A 223 -7.77 -20.00 -1.93
CA PRO A 223 -7.52 -20.91 -3.04
C PRO A 223 -6.25 -21.74 -2.81
N LEU A 224 -6.38 -23.07 -2.87
CA LEU A 224 -5.27 -24.00 -2.69
C LEU A 224 -4.93 -24.80 -3.95
N TYR A 225 -5.45 -24.39 -5.11
CA TYR A 225 -5.31 -25.09 -6.39
C TYR A 225 -3.88 -25.06 -6.94
N LEU A 226 -3.04 -24.12 -6.49
CA LEU A 226 -1.64 -24.00 -6.92
C LEU A 226 -0.76 -25.13 -6.39
N THR A 227 -1.18 -25.82 -5.33
CA THR A 227 -0.39 -26.88 -4.67
C THR A 227 -1.19 -28.18 -4.67
N ALA A 228 -1.25 -28.86 -5.82
CA ALA A 228 -2.07 -30.06 -5.97
C ALA A 228 -1.48 -31.31 -5.29
N SER A 229 -0.15 -31.36 -5.17
CA SER A 229 0.62 -32.45 -4.55
C SER A 229 1.60 -31.89 -3.52
N GLU A 230 2.21 -32.80 -2.76
CA GLU A 230 3.25 -32.45 -1.80
C GLU A 230 4.41 -31.73 -2.51
N PRO A 231 4.71 -30.47 -2.13
CA PRO A 231 5.85 -29.76 -2.68
C PRO A 231 7.15 -30.30 -2.07
N PRO A 232 8.28 -30.24 -2.80
CA PRO A 232 9.57 -30.60 -2.24
C PRO A 232 9.92 -29.69 -1.06
N GLU A 233 10.61 -30.26 -0.06
CA GLU A 233 11.22 -29.50 1.02
C GLU A 233 12.26 -28.50 0.46
N LEU A 234 12.52 -27.44 1.22
CA LEU A 234 13.60 -26.51 0.88
C LEU A 234 14.96 -27.20 1.08
N THR A 235 15.91 -26.93 0.20
CA THR A 235 17.29 -27.37 0.45
C THR A 235 17.91 -26.55 1.60
N PRO A 236 19.00 -27.02 2.24
CA PRO A 236 19.70 -26.25 3.26
C PRO A 236 20.16 -24.87 2.78
N GLU A 237 20.51 -24.72 1.50
CA GLU A 237 20.85 -23.45 0.87
C GLU A 237 19.63 -22.53 0.77
N GLU A 238 18.49 -23.07 0.38
CA GLU A 238 17.22 -22.35 0.28
C GLU A 238 16.71 -21.90 1.64
N GLU A 239 16.85 -22.73 2.68
CA GLU A 239 16.52 -22.33 4.06
C GLU A 239 17.40 -21.18 4.54
N ARG A 240 18.71 -21.20 4.25
CA ARG A 240 19.62 -20.10 4.58
C ARG A 240 19.28 -18.82 3.83
N GLU A 241 18.94 -18.90 2.54
CA GLU A 241 18.51 -17.73 1.77
C GLU A 241 17.17 -17.18 2.27
N LEU A 242 16.25 -18.06 2.67
CA LEU A 242 14.98 -17.66 3.28
C LEU A 242 15.22 -16.96 4.62
N GLU A 243 16.13 -17.47 5.46
CA GLU A 243 16.56 -16.82 6.70
C GLU A 243 17.18 -15.44 6.43
N ALA A 244 18.09 -15.33 5.46
CA ALA A 244 18.67 -14.06 5.05
C ALA A 244 17.61 -13.05 4.59
N ALA A 245 16.59 -13.49 3.86
CA ALA A 245 15.47 -12.63 3.49
C ALA A 245 14.68 -12.10 4.70
N HIS A 246 14.52 -12.91 5.76
CA HIS A 246 13.91 -12.43 7.01
C HIS A 246 14.80 -11.37 7.67
N GLU A 247 16.11 -11.60 7.72
CA GLU A 247 17.06 -10.63 8.28
C GLU A 247 17.01 -9.29 7.54
N ARG A 248 16.91 -9.31 6.20
CA ARG A 248 16.73 -8.09 5.38
C ARG A 248 15.44 -7.35 5.73
N LEU A 249 14.30 -8.04 5.81
CA LEU A 249 13.03 -7.43 6.19
C LEU A 249 13.10 -6.83 7.61
N LEU A 250 13.67 -7.56 8.56
CA LEU A 250 13.83 -7.10 9.94
C LEU A 250 14.79 -5.90 10.03
N ALA A 251 15.83 -5.83 9.21
CA ALA A 251 16.71 -4.66 9.15
C ALA A 251 15.98 -3.41 8.65
N VAL A 252 15.18 -3.53 7.57
CA VAL A 252 14.33 -2.43 7.08
C VAL A 252 13.30 -2.03 8.15
N GLY A 253 12.63 -3.01 8.75
CA GLY A 253 11.65 -2.78 9.82
C GLY A 253 12.24 -2.11 11.06
N ALA A 254 13.45 -2.50 11.47
CA ALA A 254 14.17 -1.88 12.59
C ALA A 254 14.52 -0.42 12.29
N ARG A 255 14.95 -0.11 11.06
CA ARG A 255 15.20 1.28 10.65
C ARG A 255 13.93 2.12 10.62
N CYS A 256 12.83 1.54 10.16
CA CYS A 256 11.50 2.17 10.21
C CYS A 256 11.07 2.45 11.66
N ALA A 257 11.25 1.48 12.56
CA ALA A 257 10.92 1.63 13.98
C ALA A 257 11.79 2.71 14.67
N GLU A 258 13.08 2.77 14.36
CA GLU A 258 14.01 3.79 14.88
C GLU A 258 13.53 5.23 14.60
N HIS A 259 12.96 5.45 13.41
CA HIS A 259 12.51 6.78 12.96
C HIS A 259 10.99 6.98 13.02
N GLY A 260 10.22 6.00 13.52
CA GLY A 260 8.75 6.04 13.54
C GLY A 260 8.11 6.13 12.14
N ILE A 261 8.76 5.58 11.11
CA ILE A 261 8.28 5.58 9.72
C ILE A 261 7.44 4.33 9.47
N PRO A 262 6.16 4.45 9.04
CA PRO A 262 5.37 3.28 8.66
C PRO A 262 5.96 2.57 7.43
N LEU A 263 6.10 1.25 7.53
CA LEU A 263 6.50 0.33 6.49
C LEU A 263 5.26 -0.38 5.92
N LEU A 264 4.95 -0.14 4.66
CA LEU A 264 3.91 -0.85 3.93
C LEU A 264 4.52 -2.01 3.15
N VAL A 265 4.02 -3.22 3.35
CA VAL A 265 4.38 -4.39 2.53
C VAL A 265 3.31 -4.58 1.47
N ASP A 266 3.69 -4.43 0.20
CA ASP A 266 2.79 -4.64 -0.92
C ASP A 266 2.38 -6.10 -1.08
N ALA A 267 1.12 -6.30 -1.45
CA ALA A 267 0.63 -7.58 -1.93
C ALA A 267 0.84 -7.67 -3.45
N GLU A 268 1.22 -8.86 -3.90
CA GLU A 268 1.60 -9.15 -5.27
C GLU A 268 0.61 -10.16 -5.87
N TYR A 269 1.11 -11.27 -6.43
CA TYR A 269 0.33 -12.26 -7.16
C TYR A 269 0.24 -13.60 -6.42
N ALA A 270 -0.77 -14.40 -6.76
CA ALA A 270 -1.18 -15.54 -5.95
C ALA A 270 -0.09 -16.58 -5.71
N THR A 271 0.87 -16.75 -6.62
CA THR A 271 1.94 -17.77 -6.49
C THR A 271 2.87 -17.49 -5.31
N VAL A 272 3.12 -16.23 -4.97
CA VAL A 272 4.03 -15.79 -3.90
C VAL A 272 3.31 -15.20 -2.67
N GLN A 273 2.04 -14.82 -2.79
CA GLN A 273 1.32 -14.08 -1.74
C GLN A 273 1.34 -14.75 -0.35
N PRO A 274 1.22 -16.08 -0.20
CA PRO A 274 1.32 -16.71 1.12
C PRO A 274 2.66 -16.47 1.81
N ALA A 275 3.77 -16.51 1.06
CA ALA A 275 5.08 -16.17 1.61
C ALA A 275 5.17 -14.67 1.96
N ILE A 276 4.64 -13.78 1.13
CA ILE A 276 4.59 -12.34 1.42
C ILE A 276 3.85 -12.06 2.73
N ASP A 277 2.67 -12.66 2.90
CA ASP A 277 1.85 -12.52 4.09
C ASP A 277 2.58 -13.11 5.33
N TYR A 278 3.25 -14.25 5.18
CA TYR A 278 4.09 -14.84 6.23
C TYR A 278 5.18 -13.87 6.70
N PHE A 279 5.99 -13.34 5.79
CA PHE A 279 7.04 -12.36 6.08
C PHE A 279 6.48 -11.11 6.76
N THR A 280 5.37 -10.59 6.21
CA THR A 280 4.66 -9.43 6.74
C THR A 280 4.26 -9.64 8.21
N PHE A 281 3.71 -10.80 8.54
CA PHE A 281 3.25 -11.08 9.91
C PHE A 281 4.38 -11.38 10.89
N VAL A 282 5.48 -11.98 10.43
CA VAL A 282 6.71 -12.05 11.22
C VAL A 282 7.22 -10.64 11.56
N GLY A 283 7.26 -9.74 10.58
CA GLY A 283 7.61 -8.33 10.79
C GLY A 283 6.62 -7.60 11.72
N ALA A 284 5.32 -7.81 11.56
CA ALA A 284 4.30 -7.22 12.41
C ALA A 284 4.43 -7.68 13.87
N LEU A 285 4.69 -8.96 14.11
CA LEU A 285 4.96 -9.47 15.47
C LEU A 285 6.23 -8.87 16.07
N ALA A 286 7.24 -8.61 15.25
CA ALA A 286 8.50 -8.02 15.70
C ALA A 286 8.38 -6.53 16.07
N PHE A 287 7.56 -5.76 15.35
CA PHE A 287 7.57 -4.29 15.44
C PHE A 287 6.24 -3.62 15.84
N ASN A 288 5.10 -4.34 15.85
CA ASN A 288 3.80 -3.75 16.20
C ASN A 288 3.32 -4.10 17.62
N GLY A 289 4.08 -4.93 18.34
CA GLY A 289 3.85 -5.27 19.75
C GLY A 289 4.60 -4.36 20.72
N GLY A 290 4.25 -4.43 22.01
CA GLY A 290 4.96 -3.73 23.10
C GLY A 290 4.06 -2.85 23.98
N GLU A 291 4.60 -2.37 25.11
CA GLU A 291 3.88 -1.54 26.08
C GLU A 291 3.42 -0.19 25.51
N ALA A 292 4.12 0.35 24.50
CA ALA A 292 3.71 1.53 23.75
C ALA A 292 2.36 1.30 23.04
N SER A 293 2.25 0.20 22.30
CA SER A 293 1.04 -0.27 21.59
C SER A 293 -0.12 -0.58 22.55
N ALA A 294 0.19 -1.11 23.74
CA ALA A 294 -0.78 -1.47 24.79
C ALA A 294 -1.39 -0.26 25.52
N ASN A 295 -0.69 0.88 25.58
CA ASN A 295 -1.13 2.09 26.29
C ASN A 295 -1.73 3.17 25.36
N GLY A 296 -2.23 2.76 24.18
CA GLY A 296 -2.83 3.68 23.22
C GLY A 296 -1.84 4.54 22.44
N GLY A 297 -0.53 4.37 22.68
CA GLY A 297 0.56 5.06 22.01
C GLY A 297 1.07 4.30 20.78
N GLU A 298 1.50 5.04 19.77
CA GLU A 298 2.17 4.60 18.54
C GLU A 298 1.33 3.80 17.51
N ARG A 299 1.37 4.32 16.29
CA ARG A 299 0.88 3.70 15.07
C ARG A 299 1.74 2.44 14.80
N PRO A 300 1.17 1.32 14.33
CA PRO A 300 1.97 0.15 14.00
C PRO A 300 2.97 0.49 12.90
N ILE A 301 4.18 -0.08 13.00
CA ILE A 301 5.26 0.13 12.04
C ILE A 301 4.99 -0.65 10.77
N VAL A 302 4.70 -1.95 10.86
CA VAL A 302 4.50 -2.82 9.69
C VAL A 302 3.03 -2.91 9.33
N HIS A 303 2.71 -2.62 8.07
CA HIS A 303 1.36 -2.76 7.52
C HIS A 303 1.36 -3.76 6.38
N GLY A 304 0.52 -4.80 6.49
CA GLY A 304 0.25 -5.72 5.38
C GLY A 304 -0.74 -5.16 4.37
N THR A 305 -0.94 -5.84 3.25
CA THR A 305 -1.90 -5.43 2.22
C THR A 305 -2.99 -6.48 1.99
N ILE A 306 -4.26 -6.08 2.15
CA ILE A 306 -5.42 -6.90 1.77
C ILE A 306 -5.90 -6.49 0.38
N GLN A 307 -6.05 -7.48 -0.50
CA GLN A 307 -6.54 -7.29 -1.87
C GLN A 307 -8.01 -7.73 -1.98
N ALA A 308 -8.93 -6.78 -1.96
CA ALA A 308 -10.38 -7.01 -1.94
C ALA A 308 -10.98 -7.55 -3.26
N TYR A 309 -10.18 -7.71 -4.32
CA TYR A 309 -10.59 -8.45 -5.53
C TYR A 309 -10.61 -9.97 -5.33
N LEU A 310 -9.92 -10.49 -4.30
CA LEU A 310 -9.89 -11.91 -3.96
C LEU A 310 -11.12 -12.28 -3.12
N ARG A 311 -11.72 -13.43 -3.45
CA ARG A 311 -12.91 -13.93 -2.76
C ARG A 311 -12.67 -14.25 -1.28
N ASP A 312 -11.44 -14.56 -0.91
CA ASP A 312 -11.05 -14.92 0.47
C ASP A 312 -10.66 -13.70 1.34
N ALA A 313 -10.65 -12.48 0.77
CA ALA A 313 -10.08 -11.31 1.43
C ALA A 313 -10.72 -11.01 2.79
N ARG A 314 -12.04 -11.18 2.90
CA ARG A 314 -12.78 -10.95 4.15
C ARG A 314 -12.47 -12.00 5.22
N ASP A 315 -12.42 -13.27 4.85
CA ASP A 315 -12.17 -14.36 5.79
C ASP A 315 -10.73 -14.29 6.33
N ARG A 316 -9.77 -13.97 5.44
CA ARG A 316 -8.39 -13.69 5.84
C ARG A 316 -8.29 -12.48 6.76
N LEU A 317 -8.98 -11.39 6.44
CA LEU A 317 -9.01 -10.19 7.28
C LEU A 317 -9.56 -10.47 8.69
N GLU A 318 -10.63 -11.26 8.80
CA GLU A 318 -11.18 -11.65 10.10
C GLU A 318 -10.22 -12.54 10.89
N ALA A 319 -9.53 -13.47 10.23
CA ALA A 319 -8.51 -14.31 10.85
C ALA A 319 -7.33 -13.48 11.38
N MET A 320 -6.89 -12.47 10.62
CA MET A 320 -5.82 -11.55 11.03
C MET A 320 -6.21 -10.73 12.26
N VAL A 321 -7.44 -10.19 12.32
CA VAL A 321 -7.92 -9.45 13.50
C VAL A 321 -7.96 -10.35 14.74
N ARG A 322 -8.51 -11.56 14.61
CA ARG A 322 -8.53 -12.54 15.72
C ARG A 322 -7.12 -12.93 16.18
N ALA A 323 -6.16 -13.00 15.27
CA ALA A 323 -4.77 -13.26 15.61
C ALA A 323 -4.12 -12.06 16.33
N ALA A 324 -4.28 -10.85 15.79
CA ALA A 324 -3.74 -9.64 16.40
C ALA A 324 -4.25 -9.42 17.84
N GLU A 325 -5.53 -9.69 18.10
CA GLU A 325 -6.12 -9.63 19.44
C GLU A 325 -5.50 -10.66 20.41
N ARG A 326 -5.28 -11.90 19.95
CA ARG A 326 -4.62 -12.95 20.77
C ARG A 326 -3.16 -12.63 21.08
N GLU A 327 -2.45 -12.10 20.09
CA GLU A 327 -1.03 -11.72 20.20
C GLU A 327 -0.83 -10.37 20.91
N ARG A 328 -1.92 -9.63 21.16
CA ARG A 328 -1.91 -8.29 21.76
C ARG A 328 -1.03 -7.31 20.99
N VAL A 329 -1.13 -7.34 19.67
CA VAL A 329 -0.44 -6.39 18.78
C VAL A 329 -1.46 -5.58 17.99
N ARG A 330 -1.12 -4.34 17.64
CA ARG A 330 -1.98 -3.50 16.80
C ARG A 330 -1.84 -3.92 15.33
N LEU A 331 -2.96 -4.21 14.69
CA LEU A 331 -2.98 -4.64 13.29
C LEU A 331 -2.81 -3.45 12.34
N GLY A 332 -1.71 -3.40 11.59
CA GLY A 332 -1.52 -2.43 10.50
C GLY A 332 -1.91 -3.04 9.16
N LEU A 333 -2.86 -2.44 8.43
CA LEU A 333 -3.29 -2.92 7.12
C LEU A 333 -3.56 -1.81 6.11
N LYS A 334 -3.13 -2.03 4.88
CA LYS A 334 -3.56 -1.32 3.68
C LYS A 334 -4.62 -2.14 2.95
N VAL A 335 -5.76 -1.53 2.63
CA VAL A 335 -6.81 -2.18 1.82
C VAL A 335 -6.75 -1.61 0.41
N VAL A 336 -6.60 -2.49 -0.57
CA VAL A 336 -6.66 -2.19 -2.00
C VAL A 336 -7.73 -3.07 -2.66
N ARG A 337 -8.11 -2.78 -3.91
CA ARG A 337 -8.83 -3.77 -4.73
C ARG A 337 -7.85 -4.88 -5.16
N GLY A 338 -6.87 -4.55 -5.98
CA GLY A 338 -5.86 -5.49 -6.48
C GLY A 338 -5.33 -5.04 -7.83
N ALA A 339 -4.11 -5.46 -8.19
CA ALA A 339 -3.44 -5.04 -9.43
C ALA A 339 -3.17 -6.20 -10.42
N TYR A 340 -3.49 -7.44 -10.05
CA TYR A 340 -3.11 -8.64 -10.80
C TYR A 340 -4.30 -9.42 -11.39
N ILE A 341 -5.50 -8.80 -11.47
CA ILE A 341 -6.76 -9.41 -11.96
C ILE A 341 -6.56 -10.24 -13.25
N ALA A 342 -5.88 -9.67 -14.25
CA ALA A 342 -5.67 -10.32 -15.54
C ALA A 342 -4.73 -11.54 -15.44
N ARG A 343 -3.69 -11.46 -14.60
CA ARG A 343 -2.76 -12.57 -14.33
C ARG A 343 -3.49 -13.71 -13.63
N GLU A 344 -4.22 -13.40 -12.56
CA GLU A 344 -4.93 -14.41 -11.76
C GLU A 344 -6.03 -15.12 -12.56
N THR A 345 -6.81 -14.36 -13.34
CA THR A 345 -7.87 -14.93 -14.17
C THR A 345 -7.30 -15.85 -15.25
N ARG A 346 -6.19 -15.45 -15.89
CA ARG A 346 -5.52 -16.27 -16.92
C ARG A 346 -4.92 -17.54 -16.31
N LEU A 347 -4.30 -17.44 -15.14
CA LEU A 347 -3.71 -18.58 -14.44
C LEU A 347 -4.78 -19.61 -14.07
N ALA A 348 -5.87 -19.18 -13.44
CA ALA A 348 -6.98 -20.07 -13.10
C ALA A 348 -7.60 -20.75 -14.34
N ALA A 349 -7.79 -20.00 -15.42
CA ALA A 349 -8.28 -20.55 -16.69
C ALA A 349 -7.33 -21.61 -17.29
N SER A 350 -6.01 -21.36 -17.24
CA SER A 350 -5.01 -22.32 -17.75
C SER A 350 -4.98 -23.64 -16.97
N LEU A 351 -5.38 -23.62 -15.70
CA LEU A 351 -5.47 -24.78 -14.82
C LEU A 351 -6.86 -25.43 -14.83
N GLY A 352 -7.84 -24.83 -15.51
CA GLY A 352 -9.23 -25.33 -15.53
C GLY A 352 -9.97 -25.22 -14.20
N VAL A 353 -9.57 -24.28 -13.33
CA VAL A 353 -10.14 -24.09 -11.98
C VAL A 353 -10.93 -22.77 -11.87
N PRO A 354 -11.85 -22.63 -10.90
CA PRO A 354 -12.53 -21.37 -10.64
C PRO A 354 -11.52 -20.24 -10.33
N SER A 355 -11.76 -19.06 -10.91
CA SER A 355 -10.95 -17.88 -10.62
C SER A 355 -11.05 -17.48 -9.14
N PRO A 356 -9.93 -17.15 -8.47
CA PRO A 356 -9.94 -16.63 -7.10
C PRO A 356 -10.47 -15.20 -7.02
N VAL A 357 -10.62 -14.53 -8.16
CA VAL A 357 -11.14 -13.16 -8.28
C VAL A 357 -12.66 -13.16 -8.31
N HIS A 358 -13.28 -12.14 -7.74
CA HIS A 358 -14.74 -11.92 -7.83
C HIS A 358 -15.26 -11.93 -9.27
N GLY A 359 -16.54 -12.31 -9.45
CA GLY A 359 -17.15 -12.49 -10.77
C GLY A 359 -17.42 -11.18 -11.50
N CYS A 360 -17.66 -10.09 -10.77
CA CYS A 360 -17.81 -8.76 -11.34
C CYS A 360 -17.13 -7.67 -10.50
N ILE A 361 -17.01 -6.48 -11.09
CA ILE A 361 -16.39 -5.33 -10.43
C ILE A 361 -17.19 -4.83 -9.21
N GLN A 362 -18.52 -4.99 -9.23
CA GLN A 362 -19.38 -4.60 -8.12
C GLN A 362 -19.09 -5.46 -6.89
N ASP A 363 -18.96 -6.78 -7.04
CA ASP A 363 -18.56 -7.68 -5.94
C ASP A 363 -17.22 -7.26 -5.31
N THR A 364 -16.26 -6.81 -6.13
CA THR A 364 -14.98 -6.27 -5.64
C THR A 364 -15.17 -4.95 -4.89
N HIS A 365 -16.11 -4.10 -5.33
CA HIS A 365 -16.44 -2.86 -4.64
C HIS A 365 -17.10 -3.15 -3.29
N ASP A 366 -18.03 -4.10 -3.24
CA ASP A 366 -18.74 -4.51 -2.03
C ASP A 366 -17.78 -5.15 -1.03
N CYS A 367 -16.87 -6.01 -1.49
CA CYS A 367 -15.83 -6.59 -0.65
C CYS A 367 -14.88 -5.51 -0.09
N TYR A 368 -14.42 -4.58 -0.94
CA TYR A 368 -13.58 -3.45 -0.49
C TYR A 368 -14.28 -2.60 0.57
N ASN A 369 -15.53 -2.19 0.31
CA ASN A 369 -16.31 -1.35 1.21
C ASN A 369 -16.60 -2.08 2.54
N GLY A 370 -16.88 -3.39 2.49
CA GLY A 370 -17.06 -4.25 3.67
C GLY A 370 -15.79 -4.35 4.51
N CYS A 371 -14.63 -4.62 3.89
CA CYS A 371 -13.33 -4.65 4.56
C CYS A 371 -12.98 -3.30 5.19
N ALA A 372 -13.22 -2.20 4.46
CA ALA A 372 -13.00 -0.85 4.97
C ALA A 372 -13.87 -0.54 6.20
N ALA A 373 -15.18 -0.80 6.12
CA ALA A 373 -16.10 -0.58 7.23
C ALA A 373 -15.76 -1.42 8.47
N PHE A 374 -15.35 -2.69 8.24
CA PHE A 374 -14.91 -3.59 9.30
C PHE A 374 -13.65 -3.08 10.00
N LEU A 375 -12.64 -2.63 9.24
CA LEU A 375 -11.39 -2.10 9.81
C LEU A 375 -11.57 -0.75 10.50
N LEU A 376 -12.45 0.13 9.99
CA LEU A 376 -12.76 1.40 10.65
C LEU A 376 -13.34 1.19 12.06
N ASP A 377 -14.18 0.18 12.26
CA ASP A 377 -14.66 -0.20 13.60
C ASP A 377 -13.49 -0.63 14.51
N ARG A 378 -12.50 -1.38 13.98
CA ARG A 378 -11.31 -1.78 14.74
C ARG A 378 -10.34 -0.64 15.04
N VAL A 379 -10.22 0.34 14.13
CA VAL A 379 -9.51 1.60 14.38
C VAL A 379 -10.17 2.34 15.54
N ARG A 380 -11.49 2.48 15.52
CA ARG A 380 -12.24 3.15 16.60
C ARG A 380 -12.06 2.47 17.97
N ARG A 381 -11.87 1.15 17.99
CA ARG A 381 -11.57 0.38 19.21
C ARG A 381 -10.10 0.45 19.66
N GLY A 382 -9.22 1.02 18.84
CA GLY A 382 -7.78 1.13 19.12
C GLY A 382 -6.96 -0.12 18.76
N ASN A 383 -7.56 -1.09 18.06
CA ASN A 383 -6.94 -2.39 17.76
C ASN A 383 -6.27 -2.44 16.37
N ALA A 384 -6.54 -1.46 15.51
CA ALA A 384 -6.03 -1.44 14.15
C ALA A 384 -5.59 -0.05 13.69
N SER A 385 -4.75 -0.03 12.66
CA SER A 385 -4.39 1.13 11.85
C SER A 385 -4.61 0.76 10.40
N VAL A 386 -5.36 1.59 9.67
CA VAL A 386 -5.78 1.29 8.31
C VAL A 386 -5.39 2.37 7.31
N MET A 387 -4.87 1.93 6.18
CA MET A 387 -4.74 2.74 4.97
C MET A 387 -5.77 2.29 3.93
N LEU A 388 -6.73 3.15 3.61
CA LEU A 388 -7.75 2.92 2.59
C LEU A 388 -7.27 3.46 1.24
N ALA A 389 -6.75 2.57 0.40
CA ALA A 389 -6.21 2.92 -0.91
C ALA A 389 -7.27 2.72 -2.01
N THR A 390 -7.79 3.81 -2.58
CA THR A 390 -8.83 3.79 -3.63
C THR A 390 -8.87 5.11 -4.41
N HIS A 391 -9.10 5.01 -5.72
CA HIS A 391 -9.48 6.13 -6.59
C HIS A 391 -10.99 6.24 -6.81
N ASN A 392 -11.75 5.22 -6.42
CA ASN A 392 -13.20 5.22 -6.54
C ASN A 392 -13.79 6.18 -5.49
N VAL A 393 -14.48 7.21 -5.98
CA VAL A 393 -15.05 8.29 -5.17
C VAL A 393 -16.16 7.80 -4.26
N GLU A 394 -17.01 6.89 -4.73
CA GLU A 394 -18.09 6.32 -3.93
C GLU A 394 -17.54 5.54 -2.73
N SER A 395 -16.55 4.67 -2.95
CA SER A 395 -15.85 3.98 -1.85
C SER A 395 -15.20 4.97 -0.87
N GLY A 396 -14.59 6.05 -1.38
CA GLY A 396 -14.01 7.10 -0.54
C GLY A 396 -15.05 7.85 0.29
N GLN A 397 -16.21 8.16 -0.30
CA GLN A 397 -17.34 8.80 0.39
C GLN A 397 -17.93 7.89 1.47
N LEU A 398 -18.15 6.60 1.15
CA LEU A 398 -18.66 5.62 2.11
C LEU A 398 -17.73 5.45 3.30
N ALA A 399 -16.42 5.32 3.06
CA ALA A 399 -15.43 5.21 4.12
C ALA A 399 -15.32 6.48 4.98
N ALA A 400 -15.34 7.66 4.35
CA ALA A 400 -15.34 8.94 5.07
C ALA A 400 -16.60 9.12 5.92
N ALA A 401 -17.78 8.77 5.40
CA ALA A 401 -19.05 8.82 6.13
C ALA A 401 -18.99 7.88 7.33
N ARG A 402 -18.53 6.64 7.10
CA ARG A 402 -18.41 5.64 8.15
C ARG A 402 -17.44 6.06 9.25
N ALA A 403 -16.31 6.68 8.90
CA ALA A 403 -15.37 7.20 9.89
C ALA A 403 -15.99 8.31 10.75
N GLN A 404 -16.77 9.22 10.15
CA GLN A 404 -17.50 10.25 10.87
C GLN A 404 -18.59 9.68 11.79
N GLU A 405 -19.36 8.70 11.30
CA GLU A 405 -20.38 7.99 12.09
C GLU A 405 -19.80 7.32 13.33
N LEU A 406 -18.61 6.71 13.19
CA LEU A 406 -17.88 6.08 14.30
C LEU A 406 -17.22 7.09 15.24
N GLY A 407 -17.22 8.37 14.90
CA GLY A 407 -16.56 9.43 15.66
C GLY A 407 -15.04 9.33 15.64
N ILE A 408 -14.44 8.81 14.56
CA ILE A 408 -12.98 8.83 14.39
C ILE A 408 -12.52 10.30 14.23
N PRO A 409 -11.59 10.79 15.06
CA PRO A 409 -11.14 12.17 14.99
C PRO A 409 -10.54 12.56 13.63
N LYS A 410 -10.68 13.84 13.27
CA LYS A 410 -9.93 14.41 12.15
C LYS A 410 -8.43 14.30 12.44
N GLY A 411 -7.67 13.92 11.43
CA GLY A 411 -6.22 13.73 11.55
C GLY A 411 -5.80 12.50 12.36
N ASP A 412 -6.71 11.56 12.67
CA ASP A 412 -6.36 10.34 13.40
C ASP A 412 -5.20 9.60 12.68
N PRO A 413 -4.06 9.34 13.35
CA PRO A 413 -2.90 8.71 12.72
C PRO A 413 -3.14 7.25 12.31
N ASN A 414 -4.21 6.62 12.79
CA ASN A 414 -4.59 5.25 12.48
C ASN A 414 -5.60 5.14 11.33
N LEU A 415 -6.06 6.26 10.76
CA LEU A 415 -6.87 6.28 9.56
C LEU A 415 -6.21 7.15 8.50
N GLN A 416 -5.75 6.52 7.43
CA GLN A 416 -5.18 7.20 6.27
C GLN A 416 -5.90 6.80 4.99
N PHE A 417 -6.13 7.75 4.09
CA PHE A 417 -6.54 7.49 2.72
C PHE A 417 -5.33 7.59 1.80
N ALA A 418 -5.32 6.79 0.74
CA ALA A 418 -4.22 6.82 -0.22
C ALA A 418 -4.71 6.73 -1.67
N GLN A 419 -4.06 7.51 -2.53
CA GLN A 419 -4.24 7.46 -3.98
C GLN A 419 -2.87 7.40 -4.66
N LEU A 420 -2.82 6.87 -5.87
CA LEU A 420 -1.60 6.96 -6.69
C LEU A 420 -1.32 8.40 -7.12
N MET A 421 -0.03 8.76 -7.25
CA MET A 421 0.37 10.01 -7.87
C MET A 421 -0.22 10.13 -9.29
N GLY A 422 -0.74 11.30 -9.63
CA GLY A 422 -1.37 11.57 -10.93
C GLY A 422 -2.80 11.04 -11.07
N MET A 423 -3.40 10.53 -10.00
CA MET A 423 -4.75 9.96 -10.05
C MET A 423 -5.65 10.44 -8.91
N ALA A 424 -6.91 10.71 -9.24
CA ALA A 424 -7.98 11.03 -8.31
C ALA A 424 -7.65 12.21 -7.39
N ASP A 425 -7.10 13.28 -7.97
CA ASP A 425 -6.74 14.48 -7.21
C ASP A 425 -7.97 15.15 -6.59
N GLY A 426 -9.11 15.13 -7.29
CA GLY A 426 -10.37 15.61 -6.71
C GLY A 426 -10.76 14.87 -5.42
N LEU A 427 -10.58 13.54 -5.38
CA LEU A 427 -10.85 12.73 -4.19
C LEU A 427 -9.86 13.03 -3.07
N SER A 428 -8.56 13.07 -3.37
CA SER A 428 -7.50 13.37 -2.40
C SER A 428 -7.72 14.74 -1.74
N LEU A 429 -7.99 15.77 -2.53
CA LEU A 429 -8.21 17.13 -2.05
C LEU A 429 -9.50 17.24 -1.22
N SER A 430 -10.56 16.52 -1.60
CA SER A 430 -11.81 16.51 -0.85
C SER A 430 -11.67 15.81 0.51
N LEU A 431 -11.02 14.64 0.55
CA LEU A 431 -10.71 13.91 1.79
C LEU A 431 -9.83 14.75 2.73
N ARG A 432 -8.80 15.41 2.19
CA ARG A 432 -7.96 16.34 2.95
C ARG A 432 -8.79 17.49 3.52
N ASN A 433 -9.63 18.13 2.71
CA ASN A 433 -10.48 19.24 3.16
C ASN A 433 -11.48 18.82 4.25
N ALA A 434 -11.93 17.56 4.23
CA ALA A 434 -12.75 16.98 5.29
C ALA A 434 -11.97 16.72 6.61
N GLY A 435 -10.63 16.80 6.57
CA GLY A 435 -9.75 16.66 7.73
C GLY A 435 -9.15 15.27 7.91
N PHE A 436 -9.18 14.41 6.88
CA PHE A 436 -8.54 13.10 6.93
C PHE A 436 -7.05 13.18 6.56
N GLN A 437 -6.26 12.24 7.07
CA GLN A 437 -4.90 12.03 6.59
C GLN A 437 -4.96 11.44 5.18
N VAL A 438 -4.30 12.08 4.23
CA VAL A 438 -4.27 11.66 2.82
C VAL A 438 -2.84 11.58 2.34
N SER A 439 -2.46 10.49 1.68
CA SER A 439 -1.16 10.35 1.04
C SER A 439 -1.26 10.02 -0.45
N LYS A 440 -0.26 10.46 -1.21
CA LYS A 440 -0.03 9.95 -2.57
C LYS A 440 1.02 8.84 -2.56
N TYR A 441 0.78 7.78 -3.29
CA TYR A 441 1.77 6.74 -3.57
C TYR A 441 2.73 7.20 -4.67
N LEU A 442 4.03 7.20 -4.36
CA LEU A 442 5.08 7.90 -5.10
C LEU A 442 6.17 6.92 -5.58
N PRO A 443 5.95 6.23 -6.72
CA PRO A 443 6.99 5.44 -7.35
C PRO A 443 8.14 6.34 -7.78
N TYR A 444 9.37 5.94 -7.49
CA TYR A 444 10.57 6.64 -7.92
C TYR A 444 11.71 5.66 -8.18
N GLY A 445 12.60 6.03 -9.09
CA GLY A 445 13.70 5.18 -9.55
C GLY A 445 13.92 5.23 -11.07
N PRO A 446 14.99 4.61 -11.57
CA PRO A 446 15.32 4.58 -12.99
C PRO A 446 14.14 4.16 -13.87
N VAL A 447 14.01 4.79 -15.05
CA VAL A 447 12.86 4.57 -15.95
C VAL A 447 12.68 3.09 -16.28
N ASP A 448 13.77 2.37 -16.55
CA ASP A 448 13.81 0.96 -16.89
C ASP A 448 13.27 0.04 -15.78
N GLN A 449 13.53 0.38 -14.52
CA GLN A 449 13.01 -0.37 -13.37
C GLN A 449 11.50 -0.16 -13.16
N ILE A 450 10.99 1.00 -13.59
CA ILE A 450 9.59 1.40 -13.37
C ILE A 450 8.64 1.00 -14.51
N ILE A 451 9.16 0.51 -15.64
CA ILE A 451 8.32 0.08 -16.78
C ILE A 451 7.21 -0.90 -16.40
N PRO A 452 7.47 -1.98 -15.62
CA PRO A 452 6.42 -2.91 -15.19
C PRO A 452 5.29 -2.21 -14.43
N TYR A 453 5.62 -1.27 -13.55
CA TYR A 453 4.65 -0.43 -12.84
C TYR A 453 3.81 0.41 -13.81
N LEU A 454 4.44 1.08 -14.79
CA LEU A 454 3.72 1.93 -15.76
C LEU A 454 2.75 1.12 -16.63
N ILE A 455 3.12 -0.10 -17.03
CA ILE A 455 2.24 -0.99 -17.78
C ILE A 455 0.99 -1.30 -16.95
N ARG A 456 1.14 -1.68 -15.68
CA ARG A 456 0.00 -1.97 -14.79
C ARG A 456 -0.89 -0.74 -14.59
N ARG A 457 -0.30 0.45 -14.49
CA ARG A 457 -1.06 1.73 -14.41
C ARG A 457 -1.87 2.02 -15.67
N ALA A 458 -1.29 1.73 -16.84
CA ALA A 458 -1.96 1.90 -18.10
C ALA A 458 -3.14 0.92 -18.24
N GLU A 459 -2.95 -0.34 -17.85
CA GLU A 459 -4.00 -1.38 -17.85
C GLU A 459 -5.16 -1.03 -16.91
N GLU A 460 -4.88 -0.56 -15.70
CA GLU A 460 -5.88 -0.16 -14.69
C GLU A 460 -6.77 1.02 -15.17
N ASN A 461 -6.19 1.95 -15.91
CA ASN A 461 -6.87 3.19 -16.32
C ASN A 461 -7.46 3.16 -17.72
N ARG A 462 -7.30 2.03 -18.42
CA ARG A 462 -7.72 1.86 -19.80
C ARG A 462 -9.23 2.06 -19.95
N GLY A 463 -9.61 2.95 -20.86
CA GLY A 463 -11.00 3.11 -21.33
C GLY A 463 -11.79 4.24 -20.67
N LEU A 464 -12.98 4.50 -21.22
CA LEU A 464 -13.80 5.66 -20.87
C LEU A 464 -14.49 5.55 -19.50
N LEU A 465 -14.88 4.34 -19.10
CA LEU A 465 -15.56 4.04 -17.83
C LEU A 465 -14.58 3.82 -16.66
N SER A 466 -13.30 4.13 -16.84
CA SER A 466 -12.31 4.01 -15.77
C SER A 466 -12.59 4.97 -14.61
N ALA A 467 -12.00 4.67 -13.44
CA ALA A 467 -12.15 5.48 -12.22
C ALA A 467 -11.73 6.95 -12.40
N SER A 468 -10.93 7.26 -13.42
CA SER A 468 -10.52 8.63 -13.76
C SER A 468 -11.59 9.46 -14.48
N SER A 469 -12.74 8.88 -14.86
CA SER A 469 -13.81 9.60 -15.57
C SER A 469 -14.37 10.79 -14.78
N PHE A 470 -14.63 10.60 -13.49
CA PHE A 470 -15.08 11.66 -12.60
C PHE A 470 -14.00 12.74 -12.39
N ASP A 471 -12.74 12.33 -12.24
CA ASP A 471 -11.60 13.26 -12.08
C ASP A 471 -11.44 14.15 -13.33
N ARG A 472 -11.57 13.58 -14.54
CA ARG A 472 -11.60 14.35 -15.79
C ARG A 472 -12.73 15.38 -15.82
N GLN A 473 -13.91 15.05 -15.30
CA GLN A 473 -15.04 15.97 -15.24
C GLN A 473 -14.77 17.15 -14.30
N LEU A 474 -14.23 16.88 -13.10
CA LEU A 474 -13.85 17.92 -12.13
C LEU A 474 -12.78 18.85 -12.69
N LEU A 475 -11.73 18.30 -13.31
CA LEU A 475 -10.65 19.07 -13.94
C LEU A 475 -11.19 19.96 -15.06
N ARG A 476 -12.06 19.44 -15.93
CA ARG A 476 -12.71 20.24 -16.99
C ARG A 476 -13.54 21.38 -16.42
N LYS A 477 -14.36 21.10 -15.40
CA LYS A 477 -15.20 22.10 -14.74
C LYS A 477 -14.34 23.24 -14.17
N GLU A 478 -13.23 22.91 -13.52
CA GLU A 478 -12.30 23.90 -12.99
C GLU A 478 -11.60 24.72 -14.08
N LEU A 479 -11.09 24.08 -15.13
CA LEU A 479 -10.43 24.78 -16.23
C LEU A 479 -11.39 25.75 -16.93
N VAL A 480 -12.64 25.34 -17.16
CA VAL A 480 -13.68 26.23 -17.70
C VAL A 480 -13.94 27.40 -16.76
N ARG A 481 -13.99 27.16 -15.44
CA ARG A 481 -14.17 28.22 -14.44
C ARG A 481 -13.03 29.25 -14.51
N ARG A 482 -11.77 28.81 -14.57
CA ARG A 482 -10.60 29.70 -14.68
C ARG A 482 -10.61 30.51 -15.97
N VAL A 483 -10.95 29.89 -17.10
CA VAL A 483 -11.09 30.62 -18.38
C VAL A 483 -12.19 31.67 -18.32
N LYS A 484 -13.37 31.33 -17.77
CA LYS A 484 -14.47 32.29 -17.58
C LYS A 484 -14.07 33.46 -16.68
N ALA A 485 -13.34 33.20 -15.60
CA ALA A 485 -12.86 34.25 -14.69
C ALA A 485 -11.85 35.19 -15.36
N ALA A 486 -10.90 34.64 -16.12
CA ALA A 486 -9.92 35.42 -16.88
C ALA A 486 -10.59 36.29 -17.98
N VAL A 487 -11.54 35.73 -18.72
CA VAL A 487 -12.30 36.47 -19.75
C VAL A 487 -13.21 37.54 -19.13
N ALA A 488 -13.74 37.32 -17.93
CA ALA A 488 -14.59 38.28 -17.22
C ALA A 488 -13.82 39.34 -16.40
N GLY A 489 -12.48 39.32 -16.42
CA GLY A 489 -11.64 40.31 -15.71
C GLY A 489 -11.72 40.25 -14.18
N ARG A 490 -11.95 39.06 -13.59
CA ARG A 490 -12.11 38.86 -12.14
C ARG A 490 -10.96 38.05 -11.53
N GLU A 491 -9.72 38.46 -11.74
CA GLU A 491 -8.56 37.91 -11.00
C GLU A 491 -8.33 38.63 -9.68
#